data_AF-A0A948TNM9-F1
#
_entry.id   AF-A0A948TNM9-F1
#
_cell.length_a   1.000
_cell.length_b   1.000
_cell.length_c   1.000
_cell.angle_alpha   90.00
_cell.angle_beta   90.00
_cell.angle_gamma   90.00
#
_symmetry.space_group_name_H-M   'P 1'
#
loop_
_entity.id
_entity.type
_entity.pdbx_description
1 polymer ?
#
loop_
_entity_poly.entity_id
_entity_poly.type
_entity_poly.pdbx_seq_one_letter_code
_entity_poly.pdbx_strand_id
1 'polypeptide(L)'
;MKTSSLWKAVALSACIVLGTACASNDKKAESSGTPETAESVSPAENGILEEVLELIENGISEVKKDANPQKAMMVMKETSESIDKVCEKHGTTLSEWKKTLSESDLQKYEKTTADFLNECKKIK
;
A
#
# COMPACT_ATOMS: atom_id res chain seq x y z
N MET A 1 -35.33 -24.70 2.12
CA MET A 1 -34.76 -23.59 1.34
C MET A 1 -34.78 -22.35 2.22
N LYS A 2 -33.60 -21.89 2.66
CA LYS A 2 -33.46 -20.92 3.76
C LYS A 2 -32.86 -19.64 3.17
N THR A 3 -33.72 -18.71 2.80
CA THR A 3 -33.34 -17.33 2.45
C THR A 3 -32.84 -16.67 3.73
N SER A 4 -31.55 -16.38 3.80
CA SER A 4 -30.94 -15.74 4.97
C SER A 4 -30.31 -14.43 4.53
N SER A 5 -31.01 -13.35 4.86
CA SER A 5 -30.53 -11.98 4.83
C SER A 5 -29.15 -11.86 5.47
N LEU A 6 -28.15 -11.45 4.67
CA LEU A 6 -26.83 -11.04 5.16
C LEU A 6 -26.69 -9.52 5.02
N TRP A 7 -27.61 -8.81 5.68
CA TRP A 7 -27.37 -7.43 6.12
C TRP A 7 -27.08 -7.52 7.60
N LYS A 8 -25.84 -7.90 7.95
CA LYS A 8 -25.35 -7.85 9.32
C LYS A 8 -23.94 -7.28 9.34
N ALA A 9 -23.92 -5.99 9.70
CA ALA A 9 -22.96 -5.39 10.61
C ALA A 9 -21.47 -5.46 10.19
N VAL A 10 -21.05 -4.45 9.43
CA VAL A 10 -19.71 -3.87 9.62
C VAL A 10 -19.77 -3.13 10.97
N ALA A 11 -19.52 -3.86 12.05
CA ALA A 11 -19.32 -3.30 13.37
C ALA A 11 -17.90 -2.74 13.44
N LEU A 12 -17.79 -1.42 13.28
CA LEU A 12 -16.60 -0.64 13.57
C LEU A 12 -16.32 -0.78 15.08
N SER A 13 -15.42 -1.68 15.46
CA SER A 13 -15.05 -1.88 16.86
C SER A 13 -14.08 -0.77 17.29
N ALA A 14 -14.66 0.31 17.83
CA ALA A 14 -13.96 1.26 18.67
C ALA A 14 -13.67 0.63 20.03
N CYS A 15 -12.39 0.36 20.34
CA CYS A 15 -11.89 0.19 21.70
C CYS A 15 -10.43 0.67 21.77
N ILE A 16 -10.27 1.99 21.93
CA ILE A 16 -9.08 2.57 22.52
C ILE A 16 -9.21 2.35 24.03
N VAL A 17 -8.47 1.39 24.57
CA VAL A 17 -8.19 1.34 26.00
C VAL A 17 -6.77 1.84 26.19
N LEU A 18 -6.70 3.10 26.61
CA LEU A 18 -5.50 3.73 27.15
C LEU A 18 -5.20 3.15 28.54
N GLY A 19 -4.00 2.61 28.70
CA GLY A 19 -3.34 2.28 29.97
C GLY A 19 -1.91 1.83 29.61
N THR A 20 -0.83 2.28 30.22
CA THR A 20 -0.60 2.95 31.49
C THR A 20 0.75 3.69 31.44
N ALA A 21 0.85 4.78 32.19
CA ALA A 21 2.10 5.50 32.43
C ALA A 21 3.15 4.64 33.15
N CYS A 22 4.43 4.81 32.81
CA CYS A 22 5.56 4.69 33.73
C CYS A 22 6.68 5.62 33.27
N ALA A 23 6.95 6.64 34.07
CA ALA A 23 8.17 7.42 34.06
C ALA A 23 9.24 6.73 34.94
N SER A 24 10.51 7.02 34.63
CA SER A 24 11.71 7.05 35.51
C SER A 24 12.82 6.02 35.22
N ASN A 25 13.90 6.55 34.63
CA ASN A 25 15.33 6.48 34.99
C ASN A 25 16.08 5.16 35.29
N ASP A 26 17.25 5.09 34.64
CA ASP A 26 18.55 4.54 35.06
C ASP A 26 18.65 3.07 35.49
N LYS A 27 19.37 2.27 34.68
CA LYS A 27 20.74 1.82 35.01
C LYS A 27 21.35 0.90 33.94
N LYS A 28 22.62 1.19 33.66
CA LYS A 28 23.62 0.44 32.88
C LYS A 28 23.68 -1.05 33.22
N ALA A 29 23.72 -1.90 32.20
CA ALA A 29 24.41 -3.20 32.22
C ALA A 29 25.04 -3.46 30.85
N GLU A 30 26.36 -3.42 30.86
CA GLU A 30 27.28 -3.83 29.79
C GLU A 30 27.45 -5.35 29.89
N SER A 31 27.35 -6.08 28.77
CA SER A 31 28.34 -7.08 28.36
C SER A 31 27.84 -7.93 27.18
N SER A 32 28.59 -7.78 26.09
CA SER A 32 28.99 -8.75 25.07
C SER A 32 28.09 -9.94 24.70
N GLY A 33 27.76 -9.99 23.41
CA GLY A 33 27.29 -11.17 22.72
C GLY A 33 26.99 -10.85 21.27
N THR A 34 27.92 -11.19 20.39
CA THR A 34 27.94 -11.14 18.92
C THR A 34 26.58 -11.01 18.22
N PRO A 35 26.48 -10.13 17.19
CA PRO A 35 25.26 -9.94 16.42
C PRO A 35 24.94 -11.23 15.66
N GLU A 36 23.87 -11.92 16.05
CA GLU A 36 23.16 -12.76 15.10
C GLU A 36 22.58 -11.80 14.07
N THR A 37 23.30 -11.74 12.96
CA THR A 37 22.96 -11.04 11.74
C THR A 37 21.57 -11.54 11.35
N ALA A 38 20.54 -10.78 11.74
CA ALA A 38 19.30 -10.77 10.98
C ALA A 38 19.76 -10.51 9.55
N GLU A 39 19.65 -11.53 8.69
CA GLU A 39 19.99 -11.44 7.28
C GLU A 39 19.42 -10.12 6.77
N SER A 40 20.33 -9.18 6.53
CA SER A 40 20.02 -7.97 5.82
C SER A 40 19.71 -8.43 4.40
N VAL A 41 18.43 -8.72 4.14
CA VAL A 41 17.94 -8.88 2.79
C VAL A 41 18.25 -7.55 2.11
N SER A 42 19.28 -7.60 1.27
CA SER A 42 19.80 -6.43 0.58
C SER A 42 18.67 -5.89 -0.30
N PRO A 43 18.37 -4.57 -0.31
CA PRO A 43 17.10 -4.04 -0.84
C PRO A 43 16.96 -4.01 -2.38
N ALA A 44 17.63 -4.88 -3.13
CA ALA A 44 17.85 -4.68 -4.57
C ALA A 44 17.13 -5.67 -5.52
N GLU A 45 16.32 -6.62 -5.04
CA GLU A 45 15.84 -7.70 -5.93
C GLU A 45 14.31 -7.91 -6.04
N ASN A 46 13.47 -7.07 -5.40
CA ASN A 46 12.02 -7.13 -5.62
C ASN A 46 11.51 -5.81 -6.21
N GLY A 47 11.58 -5.70 -7.54
CA GLY A 47 11.11 -4.57 -8.37
C GLY A 47 9.60 -4.31 -8.36
N ILE A 48 8.94 -4.54 -7.22
CA ILE A 48 7.52 -4.25 -7.00
C ILE A 48 7.25 -2.76 -7.24
N LEU A 49 8.17 -1.87 -6.81
CA LEU A 49 8.01 -0.43 -7.00
C LEU A 49 7.98 -0.06 -8.47
N GLU A 50 8.95 -0.51 -9.25
CA GLU A 50 8.99 -0.27 -10.69
C GLU A 50 7.75 -0.85 -11.40
N GLU A 51 7.36 -2.09 -11.10
CA GLU A 51 6.16 -2.72 -11.69
C GLU A 51 4.88 -1.92 -11.35
N VAL A 52 4.71 -1.50 -10.09
CA VAL A 52 3.55 -0.72 -9.64
C VAL A 52 3.53 0.67 -10.28
N LEU A 53 4.67 1.36 -10.35
CA LEU A 53 4.75 2.67 -10.98
C LEU A 53 4.43 2.59 -12.47
N GLU A 54 4.95 1.58 -13.18
CA GLU A 54 4.65 1.35 -14.59
C GLU A 54 3.15 1.11 -14.81
N LEU A 55 2.48 0.33 -13.95
CA LEU A 55 1.02 0.12 -14.03
C LEU A 55 0.24 1.44 -13.88
N ILE A 56 0.66 2.32 -12.97
CA ILE A 56 0.00 3.61 -12.75
C ILE A 56 0.26 4.56 -13.93
N GLU A 57 1.50 4.62 -14.45
CA GLU A 57 1.88 5.43 -15.60
C GLU A 57 1.18 4.97 -16.89
N ASN A 58 1.01 3.66 -17.06
CA ASN A 58 0.19 3.09 -18.12
C ASN A 58 -1.28 3.47 -17.95
N GLY A 59 -1.83 3.39 -16.74
CA GLY A 59 -3.18 3.86 -16.43
C GLY A 59 -3.40 5.34 -16.78
N ILE A 60 -2.45 6.21 -16.42
CA ILE A 60 -2.43 7.63 -16.81
C ILE A 60 -2.50 7.77 -18.34
N SER A 61 -1.66 7.02 -19.05
CA SER A 61 -1.58 7.07 -20.50
C SER A 61 -2.89 6.62 -21.16
N GLU A 62 -3.52 5.56 -20.66
CA GLU A 62 -4.81 5.07 -21.16
C GLU A 62 -5.95 6.08 -20.93
N VAL A 63 -6.01 6.69 -19.75
CA VAL A 63 -7.01 7.73 -19.43
C VAL A 63 -6.85 8.97 -20.32
N LYS A 64 -5.62 9.34 -20.68
CA LYS A 64 -5.36 10.47 -21.59
C LYS A 64 -5.77 10.22 -23.05
N LYS A 65 -5.89 8.95 -23.47
CA LYS A 65 -6.25 8.62 -24.86
C LYS A 65 -7.70 8.95 -25.21
N ASP A 66 -8.59 8.95 -24.22
CA ASP A 66 -10.03 9.11 -24.43
C ASP A 66 -10.68 9.74 -23.20
N ALA A 67 -11.30 10.91 -23.38
CA ALA A 67 -12.01 11.63 -22.32
C ALA A 67 -13.39 11.02 -22.04
N ASN A 68 -13.45 9.70 -21.84
CA ASN A 68 -14.66 8.96 -21.53
C ASN A 68 -14.68 8.59 -20.02
N PRO A 69 -15.66 9.08 -19.24
CA PRO A 69 -15.72 8.82 -17.80
C PRO A 69 -15.81 7.33 -17.45
N GLN A 70 -16.59 6.54 -18.19
CA GLN A 70 -16.77 5.11 -17.92
C GLN A 70 -15.49 4.34 -18.20
N LYS A 71 -14.78 4.69 -19.28
CA LYS A 71 -13.47 4.11 -19.58
C LYS A 71 -12.44 4.47 -18.52
N ALA A 72 -12.42 5.72 -18.06
CA ALA A 72 -11.51 6.13 -16.98
C ALA A 72 -11.76 5.34 -15.68
N MET A 73 -13.03 5.14 -15.30
CA MET A 73 -13.38 4.30 -14.15
C MET A 73 -12.91 2.85 -14.32
N MET A 74 -13.06 2.28 -15.52
CA MET A 74 -12.59 0.93 -15.83
C MET A 74 -11.07 0.81 -15.73
N VAL A 75 -10.33 1.76 -16.31
CA VAL A 75 -8.86 1.80 -16.22
C VAL A 75 -8.41 1.92 -14.75
N MET A 76 -9.04 2.79 -13.94
CA MET A 76 -8.73 2.89 -12.51
C MET A 76 -8.90 1.55 -11.78
N LYS A 77 -10.00 0.84 -12.05
CA LYS A 77 -10.29 -0.48 -11.45
C LYS A 77 -9.25 -1.51 -11.88
N GLU A 78 -8.97 -1.61 -13.18
CA GLU A 78 -8.01 -2.57 -13.74
C GLU A 78 -6.58 -2.32 -13.26
N THR A 79 -6.16 -1.05 -13.19
CA THR A 79 -4.86 -0.67 -12.61
C THR A 79 -4.79 -1.06 -11.14
N SER A 80 -5.82 -0.78 -10.33
CA SER A 80 -5.85 -1.19 -8.92
C SER A 80 -5.75 -2.70 -8.74
N GLU A 81 -6.54 -3.47 -9.49
CA GLU A 81 -6.51 -4.94 -9.43
C GLU A 81 -5.15 -5.50 -9.90
N SER A 82 -4.49 -4.82 -10.84
CA SER A 82 -3.16 -5.24 -11.31
C SER A 82 -2.08 -4.96 -10.27
N ILE A 83 -2.16 -3.84 -9.54
CA ILE A 83 -1.26 -3.52 -8.43
C ILE A 83 -1.40 -4.56 -7.31
N ASP A 84 -2.64 -4.93 -6.96
CA ASP A 84 -2.89 -5.97 -5.96
C ASP A 84 -2.28 -7.31 -6.39
N LYS A 85 -2.44 -7.71 -7.65
CA LYS A 85 -1.81 -8.94 -8.20
C LYS A 85 -0.29 -8.91 -8.17
N VAL A 86 0.33 -7.76 -8.43
CA VAL A 86 1.79 -7.60 -8.29
C VAL A 86 2.20 -7.81 -6.84
N CYS A 87 1.48 -7.22 -5.87
CA CYS A 87 1.78 -7.44 -4.45
C CYS A 87 1.61 -8.92 -4.07
N GLU A 88 0.51 -9.56 -4.48
CA GLU A 88 0.23 -10.98 -4.20
C GLU A 88 1.30 -11.92 -4.79
N LYS A 89 1.75 -11.66 -6.02
CA LYS A 89 2.83 -12.40 -6.69
C LYS A 89 4.13 -12.39 -5.87
N HIS A 90 4.37 -11.31 -5.13
CA HIS A 90 5.54 -11.16 -4.26
C HIS A 90 5.27 -11.56 -2.79
N GLY A 91 4.12 -12.19 -2.52
CA GLY A 91 3.78 -12.70 -1.19
C GLY A 91 3.47 -11.62 -0.17
N THR A 92 2.98 -10.46 -0.60
CA THR A 92 2.62 -9.33 0.25
C THR A 92 1.29 -8.71 -0.15
N THR A 93 0.79 -7.76 0.64
CA THR A 93 -0.34 -6.89 0.30
C THR A 93 0.14 -5.48 0.00
N LEU A 94 -0.62 -4.68 -0.74
CA LEU A 94 -0.30 -3.27 -0.98
C LEU A 94 -0.01 -2.51 0.32
N SER A 95 -0.82 -2.75 1.37
CA SER A 95 -0.64 -2.08 2.66
C SER A 95 0.64 -2.49 3.39
N GLU A 96 1.01 -3.76 3.34
CA GLU A 96 2.24 -4.26 3.97
C GLU A 96 3.47 -3.83 3.19
N TRP A 97 3.45 -3.96 1.87
CA TRP A 97 4.53 -3.48 0.99
C TRP A 97 4.78 -1.98 1.14
N LYS A 98 3.72 -1.15 1.22
CA LYS A 98 3.89 0.29 1.47
C LYS A 98 4.68 0.61 2.75
N LYS A 99 4.60 -0.25 3.78
CA LYS A 99 5.35 -0.06 5.05
C LYS A 99 6.83 -0.42 4.92
N THR A 100 7.21 -1.19 3.89
CA THR A 100 8.61 -1.56 3.65
C THR A 100 9.33 -0.56 2.77
N LEU A 101 8.63 0.38 2.15
CA LEU A 101 9.21 1.41 1.29
C LEU A 101 10.04 2.41 2.09
N SER A 102 11.12 2.90 1.48
CA SER A 102 11.80 4.11 1.96
C SER A 102 10.85 5.32 1.86
N GLU A 103 11.13 6.38 2.61
CA GLU A 103 10.33 7.61 2.52
C GLU A 103 10.29 8.17 1.09
N SER A 104 11.43 8.16 0.39
CA SER A 104 11.52 8.63 -1.00
C SER A 104 10.70 7.78 -1.97
N ASP A 105 10.70 6.45 -1.79
CA ASP A 105 9.94 5.54 -2.67
C ASP A 105 8.44 5.63 -2.40
N LEU A 106 8.06 5.77 -1.14
CA LEU A 106 6.67 6.01 -0.75
C LEU A 106 6.16 7.32 -1.36
N GLN A 107 6.94 8.40 -1.28
CA GLN A 107 6.60 9.68 -1.91
C GLN A 107 6.48 9.56 -3.44
N LYS A 108 7.35 8.77 -4.08
CA LYS A 108 7.28 8.51 -5.53
C LYS A 108 5.97 7.80 -5.90
N TYR A 109 5.62 6.72 -5.19
CA TYR A 109 4.35 6.01 -5.35
C TYR A 109 3.13 6.93 -5.15
N GLU A 110 3.11 7.69 -4.06
CA GLU A 110 1.98 8.56 -3.71
C GLU A 110 1.81 9.70 -4.72
N LYS A 111 2.93 10.28 -5.17
CA LYS A 111 2.91 11.30 -6.23
C LYS A 111 2.35 10.75 -7.54
N THR A 112 2.84 9.62 -8.02
CA THR A 112 2.37 9.03 -9.29
C THR A 112 0.89 8.61 -9.19
N THR A 113 0.46 8.10 -8.04
CA THR A 113 -0.97 7.81 -7.77
C THR A 113 -1.82 9.08 -7.80
N ALA A 114 -1.34 10.17 -7.19
CA ALA A 114 -2.03 11.46 -7.20
C ALA A 114 -2.14 12.03 -8.63
N ASP A 115 -1.07 11.91 -9.43
CA ASP A 115 -1.07 12.30 -10.84
C ASP A 115 -2.14 11.51 -11.63
N PHE A 116 -2.27 10.21 -11.39
CA PHE A 116 -3.31 9.38 -12.00
C PHE A 116 -4.73 9.81 -11.64
N LEU A 117 -4.99 10.03 -10.35
CA LEU A 117 -6.28 10.52 -9.88
C LEU A 117 -6.60 11.90 -10.45
N ASN A 118 -5.60 12.76 -10.60
CA ASN A 118 -5.77 14.09 -11.17
C ASN A 118 -6.15 14.03 -12.66
N GLU A 119 -5.54 13.15 -13.44
CA GLU A 119 -5.93 12.97 -14.85
C GLU A 119 -7.36 12.43 -14.98
N CYS A 120 -7.75 11.46 -14.15
CA CYS A 120 -9.12 10.95 -14.12
C CYS A 120 -10.14 12.06 -13.80
N LYS A 121 -9.83 12.96 -12.85
CA LYS A 121 -10.70 14.09 -12.45
C LYS A 121 -10.90 15.15 -13.55
N LYS A 122 -10.01 15.23 -14.54
CA LYS A 122 -10.15 16.19 -15.64
C LYS A 122 -11.22 15.77 -16.65
N ILE A 123 -11.61 14.49 -16.65
CA ILE A 123 -12.63 13.94 -17.55
C ILE A 123 -14.02 14.31 -17.00
N LYS A 124 -14.88 14.86 -17.86
CA LYS A 124 -16.21 15.39 -17.53
C LYS A 124 -17.34 14.51 -18.04
#